data_AF-A4CDY3-F1
#
_entry.id   AF-A4CDY3-F1
#
_cell.length_a   1.000
_cell.length_b   1.000
_cell.length_c   1.000
_cell.angle_alpha   90.00
_cell.angle_beta   90.00
_cell.angle_gamma   90.00
#
_symmetry.space_group_name_H-M   'P 1'
#
loop_
_entity.id
_entity.type
_entity.pdbx_description
1 polymer ?
#
loop_
_entity_poly.entity_id
_entity_poly.type
_entity_poly.pdbx_seq_one_letter_code
_entity_poly.pdbx_strand_id
1 'polypeptide(L)'
;MVKVLAGLLPGDWSVIHSIENNQRLQKGDTVKLELFDVKGELSELSVAFDITQANEGEAHIWPKLLSEHINKHFKVLQAGRHYPELGIVPSYGENNIFALEGSGIERAQIRFYIKKQRTASLEQSAEHYDYVFPQFRNDYRAGDRVFHPKTGKIYCCKPWPYTEFCRLGAHMDEQYEPGLGKNWTLAWHLAQEIVLCE
;
A
#
# COMPACT_ATOMS: atom_id res chain seq x y z
N MET A 1 27.62 -3.49 -10.96
CA MET A 1 27.62 -4.96 -11.08
C MET A 1 27.49 -5.54 -9.69
N VAL A 2 26.37 -6.20 -9.41
CA VAL A 2 26.11 -6.79 -8.09
C VAL A 2 26.36 -8.29 -8.18
N LYS A 3 27.39 -8.79 -7.49
CA LYS A 3 27.58 -10.24 -7.30
C LYS A 3 26.57 -10.71 -6.26
N VAL A 4 25.44 -11.22 -6.71
CA VAL A 4 24.41 -11.77 -5.81
C VAL A 4 24.85 -13.16 -5.35
N LEU A 5 25.10 -13.33 -4.05
CA LEU A 5 25.52 -14.61 -3.46
C LEU A 5 24.36 -15.54 -3.06
N ALA A 6 23.10 -15.19 -3.36
CA ALA A 6 21.97 -16.03 -3.01
C ALA A 6 20.84 -15.91 -4.04
N GLY A 7 20.67 -16.95 -4.87
CA GLY A 7 19.46 -17.09 -5.70
C GLY A 7 19.65 -17.62 -7.12
N LEU A 8 19.99 -18.90 -7.25
CA LEU A 8 19.63 -19.83 -8.33
C LEU A 8 20.15 -19.68 -9.78
N LEU A 9 20.81 -18.61 -10.21
CA LEU A 9 21.63 -18.64 -11.45
C LEU A 9 22.94 -17.85 -11.30
N PRO A 10 24.11 -18.43 -11.60
CA PRO A 10 25.37 -17.70 -11.61
C PRO A 10 25.38 -16.69 -12.76
N GLY A 11 25.84 -15.48 -12.49
CA GLY A 11 26.01 -14.44 -13.50
C GLY A 11 25.91 -13.05 -12.91
N ASP A 12 26.04 -12.05 -13.78
CA ASP A 12 25.95 -10.65 -13.42
C ASP A 12 24.50 -10.15 -13.51
N TRP A 13 24.11 -9.38 -12.50
CA TRP A 13 22.76 -8.84 -12.36
C TRP A 13 22.78 -7.32 -12.40
N SER A 14 21.87 -6.74 -13.16
CA SER A 14 21.68 -5.29 -13.31
C SER A 14 20.30 -4.85 -12.84
N VAL A 15 20.23 -3.67 -12.21
CA VAL A 15 18.94 -3.05 -11.87
C VAL A 15 18.28 -2.57 -13.16
N ILE A 16 17.05 -3.02 -13.41
CA ILE A 16 16.25 -2.64 -14.58
C ILE A 16 15.05 -1.74 -14.23
N HIS A 17 14.69 -1.67 -12.94
CA HIS A 17 13.61 -0.82 -12.44
C HIS A 17 13.70 -0.63 -10.91
N SER A 18 13.28 0.54 -10.42
CA SER A 18 13.08 0.82 -8.99
C SER A 18 11.58 0.87 -8.70
N ILE A 19 11.13 0.06 -7.73
CA ILE A 19 9.72 -0.03 -7.34
C ILE A 19 9.38 1.16 -6.44
N GLU A 20 8.52 2.05 -6.92
CA GLU A 20 8.03 3.19 -6.14
C GLU A 20 7.16 2.73 -4.95
N ASN A 21 7.17 3.48 -3.85
CA ASN A 21 6.46 3.14 -2.61
C ASN A 21 5.56 4.29 -2.10
N ASN A 22 5.19 5.21 -2.99
CA ASN A 22 4.37 6.40 -2.72
C ASN A 22 2.87 6.15 -2.98
N GLN A 23 2.54 5.15 -3.79
CA GLN A 23 1.18 4.84 -4.20
C GLN A 23 0.53 3.88 -3.21
N ARG A 24 -0.65 4.24 -2.70
CA ARG A 24 -1.53 3.30 -2.02
C ARG A 24 -2.48 2.65 -3.02
N LEU A 25 -2.71 1.35 -2.88
CA LEU A 25 -3.61 0.55 -3.70
C LEU A 25 -4.78 0.05 -2.86
N GLN A 26 -5.90 -0.25 -3.53
CA GLN A 26 -7.11 -0.76 -2.92
C GLN A 26 -7.34 -2.21 -3.30
N LYS A 27 -8.12 -2.93 -2.47
CA LYS A 27 -8.61 -4.25 -2.81
C LYS A 27 -9.32 -4.21 -4.17
N GLY A 28 -8.88 -5.08 -5.08
CA GLY A 28 -9.38 -5.19 -6.45
C GLY A 28 -8.52 -4.47 -7.48
N ASP A 29 -7.57 -3.64 -7.06
CA ASP A 29 -6.55 -3.08 -7.96
C ASP A 29 -5.55 -4.15 -8.37
N THR A 30 -4.92 -3.95 -9.52
CA THR A 30 -3.91 -4.86 -10.05
C THR A 30 -2.63 -4.09 -10.39
N VAL A 31 -1.49 -4.65 -9.99
CA VAL A 31 -0.16 -4.20 -10.38
C VAL A 31 0.38 -5.13 -11.45
N LYS A 32 0.70 -4.61 -12.64
CA LYS A 32 1.26 -5.39 -13.74
C LYS A 32 2.70 -4.99 -14.00
N LEU A 33 3.58 -5.98 -14.09
CA LEU A 33 4.95 -5.82 -14.55
C LEU A 33 5.04 -6.13 -16.04
N GLU A 34 5.63 -5.21 -16.80
CA GLU A 34 5.93 -5.34 -18.22
C GLU A 34 7.45 -5.33 -18.39
N LEU A 35 7.95 -6.28 -19.19
CA LEU A 35 9.38 -6.48 -19.41
C LEU A 35 9.72 -6.15 -20.85
N PHE A 36 10.93 -5.64 -21.08
CA PHE A 36 11.39 -5.21 -22.39
C PHE A 36 12.80 -5.71 -22.67
N ASP A 37 13.03 -6.17 -23.89
CA ASP A 37 14.35 -6.38 -24.48
C ASP A 37 14.69 -5.25 -25.46
N VAL A 38 15.81 -5.40 -26.19
CA VAL A 38 16.24 -4.48 -27.24
C VAL A 38 15.23 -4.31 -28.40
N LYS A 39 14.34 -5.28 -28.61
CA LYS A 39 13.35 -5.29 -29.68
C LYS A 39 12.01 -4.69 -29.25
N GLY A 40 11.73 -4.62 -27.95
CA GLY A 40 10.53 -4.00 -27.41
C GLY A 40 9.92 -4.77 -26.25
N GLU A 41 8.60 -4.68 -26.11
CA GLU A 41 7.87 -5.34 -25.03
C GLU A 41 7.84 -6.87 -25.22
N LEU A 42 8.08 -7.58 -24.13
CA LEU A 42 7.97 -9.03 -24.03
C LEU A 42 6.60 -9.40 -23.41
N SER A 43 5.52 -9.23 -24.19
CA SER A 43 4.15 -9.37 -23.67
C SER A 43 3.85 -10.76 -23.07
N GLU A 44 4.52 -11.80 -23.56
CA GLU A 44 4.42 -13.19 -23.05
C GLU A 44 5.02 -13.37 -21.63
N LEU A 45 5.88 -12.45 -21.18
CA LEU A 45 6.55 -12.50 -19.88
C LEU A 45 5.96 -11.53 -18.87
N SER A 46 4.76 -10.99 -19.10
CA SER A 46 4.13 -10.08 -18.14
C SER A 46 3.60 -10.83 -16.91
N VAL A 47 3.71 -10.19 -15.74
CA VAL A 47 3.14 -10.73 -14.50
C VAL A 47 2.17 -9.73 -13.88
N ALA A 48 1.05 -10.24 -13.36
CA ALA A 48 0.03 -9.45 -12.69
C ALA A 48 -0.08 -9.88 -11.22
N PHE A 49 -0.13 -8.90 -10.33
CA PHE A 49 -0.33 -9.06 -8.90
C PHE A 49 -1.59 -8.32 -8.49
N ASP A 50 -2.61 -9.08 -8.07
CA ASP A 50 -3.88 -8.54 -7.63
C ASP A 50 -3.85 -8.24 -6.12
N ILE A 51 -4.34 -7.06 -5.75
CA ILE A 51 -4.57 -6.69 -4.36
C ILE A 51 -5.88 -7.33 -3.91
N THR A 52 -5.81 -8.38 -3.09
CA THR A 52 -6.97 -9.15 -2.65
C THR A 52 -7.47 -8.72 -1.28
N GLN A 53 -6.57 -8.13 -0.47
CA GLN A 53 -6.84 -7.62 0.87
C GLN A 53 -6.41 -6.15 1.00
N ALA A 54 -7.07 -5.40 1.88
CA ALA A 54 -6.82 -3.95 2.00
C ALA A 54 -5.42 -3.61 2.55
N ASN A 55 -4.87 -4.45 3.44
CA ASN A 55 -3.52 -4.31 3.98
C ASN A 55 -2.43 -4.57 2.93
N GLU A 56 -2.68 -5.48 1.96
CA GLU A 56 -1.72 -5.76 0.88
C GLU A 56 -1.42 -4.51 0.04
N GLY A 57 -2.40 -3.60 -0.10
CA GLY A 57 -2.29 -2.38 -0.90
C GLY A 57 -1.61 -1.19 -0.21
N GLU A 58 -1.16 -1.32 1.04
CA GLU A 58 -0.45 -0.24 1.72
C GLU A 58 0.88 0.07 1.03
N ALA A 59 1.21 1.37 0.94
CA ALA A 59 2.34 1.85 0.12
C ALA A 59 3.70 1.27 0.53
N HIS A 60 3.85 0.88 1.80
CA HIS A 60 5.04 0.21 2.32
C HIS A 60 4.98 -1.33 2.24
N ILE A 61 3.82 -1.92 1.91
CA ILE A 61 3.57 -3.37 1.90
C ILE A 61 3.58 -3.93 0.47
N TRP A 62 2.79 -3.36 -0.45
CA TRP A 62 2.66 -3.92 -1.80
C TRP A 62 3.99 -4.07 -2.55
N PRO A 63 5.02 -3.20 -2.39
CA PRO A 63 6.30 -3.38 -3.09
C PRO A 63 7.02 -4.67 -2.68
N LYS A 64 6.92 -5.04 -1.40
CA LYS A 64 7.46 -6.30 -0.88
C LYS A 64 6.73 -7.49 -1.51
N LEU A 65 5.40 -7.45 -1.51
CA LEU A 65 4.58 -8.54 -2.02
C LEU A 65 4.76 -8.73 -3.53
N LEU A 66 4.86 -7.63 -4.28
CA LEU A 66 5.22 -7.68 -5.70
C LEU A 66 6.60 -8.32 -5.91
N SER A 67 7.59 -7.95 -5.08
CA SER A 67 8.94 -8.52 -5.16
C SER A 67 8.94 -10.04 -4.90
N GLU A 68 8.21 -10.50 -3.89
CA GLU A 68 8.02 -11.93 -3.61
C GLU A 68 7.34 -12.65 -4.78
N HIS A 69 6.32 -12.01 -5.38
CA HIS A 69 5.60 -12.54 -6.53
C HIS A 69 6.51 -12.70 -7.76
N ILE A 70 7.34 -11.68 -8.07
CA ILE A 70 8.34 -11.72 -9.14
C ILE A 70 9.32 -12.87 -8.93
N ASN A 71 9.88 -12.99 -7.72
CA ASN A 71 10.88 -14.01 -7.38
C ASN A 71 10.35 -15.45 -7.48
N LYS A 72 9.04 -15.61 -7.31
CA LYS A 72 8.37 -16.91 -7.48
C LYS A 72 8.15 -17.24 -8.96
N HIS A 73 7.86 -16.23 -9.79
CA HIS A 73 7.47 -16.41 -11.18
C HIS A 73 8.66 -16.52 -12.14
N PHE A 74 9.74 -15.78 -11.89
CA PHE A 74 10.90 -15.74 -12.78
C PHE A 74 12.14 -16.34 -12.14
N LYS A 75 12.97 -16.98 -12.96
CA LYS A 75 14.33 -17.43 -12.57
C LYS A 75 15.43 -16.49 -13.01
N VAL A 76 15.15 -15.67 -14.02
CA VAL A 76 16.08 -14.70 -14.60
C VAL A 76 15.86 -13.28 -14.07
N LEU A 77 14.87 -13.09 -13.19
CA LEU A 77 14.62 -11.85 -12.46
C LEU A 77 14.70 -12.09 -10.96
N GLN A 78 15.14 -11.07 -10.22
CA GLN A 78 15.07 -11.03 -8.77
C GLN A 78 14.69 -9.62 -8.34
N ALA A 79 13.79 -9.49 -7.37
CA ALA A 79 13.28 -8.24 -6.86
C ALA A 79 13.44 -8.17 -5.35
N GLY A 80 13.85 -7.00 -4.85
CA GLY A 80 14.12 -6.78 -3.44
C GLY A 80 15.10 -5.65 -3.19
N ARG A 81 15.50 -5.47 -1.94
CA ARG A 81 16.65 -4.66 -1.58
C ARG A 81 17.91 -5.52 -1.63
N HIS A 82 18.97 -5.00 -2.23
CA HIS A 82 20.26 -5.67 -2.25
C HIS A 82 21.04 -5.40 -0.96
N TYR A 83 21.47 -6.48 -0.31
CA TYR A 83 22.37 -6.47 0.84
C TYR A 83 23.62 -7.28 0.50
N PRO A 84 24.85 -6.77 0.75
CA PRO A 84 26.08 -7.47 0.39
C PRO A 84 26.17 -8.93 0.88
N GLU A 85 25.70 -9.19 2.10
CA GLU A 85 25.80 -10.50 2.76
C GLU A 85 24.59 -11.42 2.50
N LEU A 86 23.41 -10.83 2.26
CA LEU A 86 22.14 -11.57 2.16
C LEU A 86 21.63 -11.69 0.70
N GLY A 87 22.29 -11.02 -0.24
CA GLY A 87 21.82 -10.91 -1.62
C GLY A 87 20.60 -10.00 -1.75
N ILE A 88 19.75 -10.27 -2.73
CA ILE A 88 18.55 -9.47 -2.99
C ILE A 88 17.36 -10.09 -2.24
N VAL A 89 16.82 -9.34 -1.27
CA VAL A 89 15.76 -9.81 -0.37
C VAL A 89 14.55 -8.88 -0.48
N PRO A 90 13.33 -9.39 -0.71
CA PRO A 90 12.11 -8.60 -0.62
C PRO A 90 12.01 -7.87 0.73
N SER A 91 11.80 -6.55 0.68
CA SER A 91 11.77 -5.69 1.85
C SER A 91 10.55 -4.79 1.85
N TYR A 92 10.10 -4.31 3.02
CA TYR A 92 9.04 -3.30 3.08
C TYR A 92 9.56 -1.96 2.55
N GLY A 93 8.76 -1.25 1.76
CA GLY A 93 9.13 0.01 1.11
C GLY A 93 10.02 -0.19 -0.13
N GLU A 94 11.23 0.35 -0.12
CA GLU A 94 12.10 0.43 -1.31
C GLU A 94 12.60 -0.94 -1.77
N ASN A 95 12.31 -1.29 -3.03
CA ASN A 95 12.81 -2.48 -3.68
C ASN A 95 13.23 -2.14 -5.11
N ASN A 96 14.18 -2.90 -5.66
CA ASN A 96 14.59 -2.82 -7.06
C ASN A 96 14.31 -4.16 -7.75
N ILE A 97 14.11 -4.12 -9.07
CA ILE A 97 14.01 -5.29 -9.93
C ILE A 97 15.35 -5.44 -10.66
N PHE A 98 15.93 -6.62 -10.57
CA PHE A 98 17.19 -7.00 -11.17
C PHE A 98 16.94 -8.06 -12.24
N ALA A 99 17.63 -7.94 -13.37
CA ALA A 99 17.66 -8.97 -14.41
C ALA A 99 19.06 -9.57 -14.53
N LEU A 100 19.11 -10.86 -14.82
CA LEU A 100 20.33 -11.55 -15.22
C LEU A 100 20.76 -11.04 -16.60
N GLU A 101 22.00 -10.61 -16.76
CA GLU A 101 22.49 -10.01 -18.01
C GLU A 101 22.30 -10.95 -19.22
N GLY A 102 22.51 -12.25 -19.04
CA GLY A 102 22.29 -13.27 -20.09
C GLY A 102 20.83 -13.49 -20.49
N SER A 103 19.85 -12.87 -19.81
CA SER A 103 18.42 -12.99 -20.16
C SER A 103 18.01 -12.10 -21.34
N GLY A 104 18.81 -11.06 -21.66
CA GLY A 104 18.46 -10.06 -22.67
C GLY A 104 17.37 -9.06 -22.25
N ILE A 105 16.89 -9.13 -20.99
CA ILE A 105 15.90 -8.19 -20.45
C ILE A 105 16.64 -6.94 -19.95
N GLU A 106 16.29 -5.77 -20.49
CA GLU A 106 16.99 -4.52 -20.21
C GLU A 106 16.17 -3.55 -19.35
N ARG A 107 14.84 -3.64 -19.39
CA ARG A 107 13.96 -2.69 -18.73
C ARG A 107 12.70 -3.35 -18.21
N ALA A 108 12.21 -2.83 -17.09
CA ALA A 108 10.88 -3.14 -16.57
C ALA A 108 10.03 -1.87 -16.40
N GLN A 109 8.72 -2.04 -16.52
CA GLN A 109 7.73 -1.00 -16.24
C GLN A 109 6.61 -1.58 -15.37
N ILE A 110 6.17 -0.81 -14.37
CA ILE A 110 5.01 -1.14 -13.56
C ILE A 110 3.82 -0.33 -14.07
N ARG A 111 2.71 -1.01 -14.34
CA ARG A 111 1.41 -0.41 -14.64
C ARG A 111 0.40 -0.73 -13.56
N PHE A 112 -0.38 0.27 -13.18
CA PHE A 112 -1.47 0.13 -12.23
C PHE A 112 -2.80 0.11 -12.97
N TYR A 113 -3.62 -0.91 -12.68
CA TYR A 113 -4.99 -1.01 -13.13
C TYR A 113 -5.90 -0.77 -11.93
N ILE A 114 -6.19 0.51 -11.68
CA ILE A 114 -7.02 0.92 -10.55
C ILE A 114 -8.48 0.63 -10.89
N LYS A 115 -9.15 -0.19 -10.09
CA LYS A 115 -10.60 -0.32 -10.20
C LYS A 115 -11.20 0.95 -9.67
N LYS A 116 -11.64 1.82 -10.59
CA LYS A 116 -12.58 2.89 -10.25
C LYS A 116 -13.80 2.20 -9.64
N GLN A 117 -13.92 2.27 -8.31
CA GLN A 117 -15.21 2.01 -7.70
C GLN A 117 -16.17 2.96 -8.39
N ARG A 118 -17.24 2.43 -9.00
CA ARG A 118 -18.40 3.24 -9.34
C ARG A 118 -19.01 3.67 -8.00
N THR A 119 -18.38 4.62 -7.33
CA THR A 119 -19.08 5.51 -6.41
C THR A 119 -20.11 6.18 -7.29
N ALA A 120 -21.37 5.79 -7.09
CA ALA A 120 -22.49 6.57 -7.57
C ALA A 120 -22.20 8.02 -7.19
N SER A 121 -22.09 8.86 -8.21
CA SER A 121 -21.96 10.30 -8.09
C SER A 121 -23.05 10.82 -7.17
N LEU A 122 -22.66 11.22 -5.97
CA LEU A 122 -23.26 12.36 -5.31
C LEU A 122 -22.16 13.41 -5.26
N GLU A 123 -22.18 14.26 -6.28
CA GLU A 123 -21.45 15.50 -6.24
C GLU A 123 -21.97 16.37 -5.09
N GLN A 124 -21.01 16.85 -4.32
CA GLN A 124 -20.86 18.23 -3.85
C GLN A 124 -21.05 18.51 -2.35
N SER A 125 -19.94 19.05 -1.81
CA SER A 125 -19.73 19.76 -0.55
C SER A 125 -20.06 19.04 0.75
N ALA A 126 -19.05 18.40 1.33
CA ALA A 126 -18.44 18.81 2.60
C ALA A 126 -17.47 17.71 3.06
N GLU A 127 -16.22 18.11 3.31
CA GLU A 127 -15.26 17.43 4.18
C GLU A 127 -14.46 16.21 3.63
N HIS A 128 -13.22 16.49 3.22
CA HIS A 128 -12.13 15.52 3.00
C HIS A 128 -11.87 14.74 4.30
N TYR A 129 -11.86 13.40 4.26
CA TYR A 129 -11.51 12.54 5.39
C TYR A 129 -10.29 11.66 5.06
N ASP A 130 -9.49 11.33 6.07
CA ASP A 130 -8.24 10.58 5.95
C ASP A 130 -8.47 9.07 6.06
N TYR A 131 -9.42 8.66 6.91
CA TYR A 131 -9.73 7.24 7.18
C TYR A 131 -11.23 6.95 7.20
N VAL A 132 -11.55 5.66 7.12
CA VAL A 132 -12.91 5.13 7.31
C VAL A 132 -12.92 4.21 8.54
N PHE A 133 -13.74 4.51 9.53
CA PHE A 133 -13.90 3.66 10.70
C PHE A 133 -14.57 2.32 10.32
N PRO A 134 -14.13 1.16 10.84
CA PRO A 134 -13.11 0.95 11.86
C PRO A 134 -11.75 0.51 11.28
N GLN A 135 -11.36 0.95 10.08
CA GLN A 135 -10.14 0.51 9.41
C GLN A 135 -8.91 1.32 9.85
N PHE A 136 -7.73 0.70 9.87
CA PHE A 136 -6.45 1.35 10.18
C PHE A 136 -6.42 2.10 11.52
N ARG A 137 -7.20 1.65 12.51
CA ARG A 137 -7.35 2.33 13.81
C ARG A 137 -6.04 2.53 14.55
N ASN A 138 -5.08 1.63 14.38
CA ASN A 138 -3.76 1.75 15.02
C ASN A 138 -2.97 2.95 14.49
N ASP A 139 -3.30 3.44 13.30
CA ASP A 139 -2.60 4.55 12.65
C ASP A 139 -3.22 5.91 13.00
N TYR A 140 -4.37 5.93 13.67
CA TYR A 140 -5.06 7.17 14.01
C TYR A 140 -4.19 8.05 14.92
N ARG A 141 -4.10 9.32 14.54
CA ARG A 141 -3.38 10.39 15.22
C ARG A 141 -4.36 11.49 15.60
N ALA A 142 -3.93 12.33 16.52
CA ALA A 142 -4.62 13.57 16.83
C ALA A 142 -4.90 14.35 15.54
N GLY A 143 -6.14 14.81 15.36
CA GLY A 143 -6.54 15.60 14.21
C GLY A 143 -7.08 14.80 13.02
N ASP A 144 -6.83 13.49 12.96
CA ASP A 144 -7.26 12.66 11.82
C ASP A 144 -8.78 12.69 11.63
N ARG A 145 -9.21 12.87 10.38
CA ARG A 145 -10.62 12.91 10.00
C ARG A 145 -11.08 11.52 9.59
N VAL A 146 -12.01 10.97 10.36
CA VAL A 146 -12.47 9.60 10.18
C VAL A 146 -13.95 9.59 9.81
N PHE A 147 -14.25 9.15 8.60
CA PHE A 147 -15.62 8.92 8.15
C PHE A 147 -16.19 7.66 8.81
N HIS A 148 -17.42 7.76 9.32
CA HIS A 148 -18.09 6.67 10.00
C HIS A 148 -19.31 6.20 9.18
N PRO A 149 -19.23 5.04 8.48
CA PRO A 149 -20.27 4.61 7.54
C PRO A 149 -21.65 4.42 8.16
N LYS A 150 -21.74 4.00 9.43
CA LYS A 150 -23.04 3.77 10.09
C LYS A 150 -23.77 5.09 10.44
N THR A 151 -23.04 6.19 10.63
CA THR A 151 -23.63 7.49 10.99
C THR A 151 -23.63 8.48 9.82
N GLY A 152 -22.84 8.21 8.78
CA GLY A 152 -22.70 9.07 7.60
C GLY A 152 -21.97 10.39 7.90
N LYS A 153 -21.21 10.47 9.00
CA LYS A 153 -20.54 11.70 9.46
C LYS A 153 -19.03 11.50 9.59
N ILE A 154 -18.30 12.61 9.63
CA ILE A 154 -16.84 12.64 9.84
C ILE A 154 -16.55 13.10 11.26
N TYR A 155 -15.54 12.48 11.85
CA TYR A 155 -15.14 12.74 13.23
C TYR A 155 -13.64 12.97 13.30
N CYS A 156 -13.21 13.99 14.03
CA CYS A 156 -11.80 14.25 14.30
C CYS A 156 -11.36 13.41 15.51
N CYS A 157 -10.25 12.68 15.38
CA CYS A 157 -9.63 12.05 16.55
C CYS A 157 -9.03 13.11 17.47
N LYS A 158 -9.32 13.02 18.77
CA LYS A 158 -8.84 14.00 19.74
C LYS A 158 -7.34 13.88 20.02
N PRO A 159 -6.69 14.98 20.42
CA PRO A 159 -5.30 14.98 20.86
C PRO A 159 -5.06 14.17 22.13
N TRP A 160 -3.79 13.94 22.43
CA TRP A 160 -3.34 13.25 23.62
C TRP A 160 -3.94 13.89 24.89
N PRO A 161 -4.38 13.09 25.89
CA PRO A 161 -4.22 11.63 26.03
C PRO A 161 -5.32 10.79 25.35
N TYR A 162 -6.28 11.41 24.67
CA TYR A 162 -7.48 10.74 24.18
C TYR A 162 -7.28 9.99 22.85
N THR A 163 -6.17 10.25 22.15
CA THR A 163 -5.84 9.61 20.87
C THR A 163 -5.84 8.09 20.97
N GLU A 164 -5.45 7.52 22.11
CA GLU A 164 -5.50 6.06 22.34
C GLU A 164 -6.94 5.52 22.25
N PHE A 165 -7.94 6.30 22.68
CA PHE A 165 -9.34 5.88 22.60
C PHE A 165 -9.87 5.84 21.16
N CYS A 166 -9.33 6.66 20.25
CA CYS A 166 -9.65 6.55 18.82
C CYS A 166 -9.26 5.18 18.26
N ARG A 167 -8.17 4.59 18.79
CA ARG A 167 -7.62 3.31 18.33
C ARG A 167 -8.37 2.09 18.90
N LEU A 168 -8.95 2.24 20.09
CA LEU A 168 -9.56 1.16 20.89
C LEU A 168 -10.93 0.67 20.39
N GLY A 169 -11.54 1.30 19.38
CA GLY A 169 -12.94 1.13 18.99
C GLY A 169 -13.45 -0.29 18.65
N ALA A 170 -12.61 -1.31 18.51
CA ALA A 170 -13.07 -2.71 18.33
C ALA A 170 -12.72 -3.68 19.48
N HIS A 171 -11.92 -3.25 20.46
CA HIS A 171 -11.50 -4.12 21.58
C HIS A 171 -12.30 -3.89 22.87
N MET A 172 -13.15 -2.87 22.91
CA MET A 172 -13.90 -2.42 24.09
C MET A 172 -15.40 -2.28 23.79
N ASP A 173 -16.02 -3.30 23.19
CA ASP A 173 -17.47 -3.31 22.86
C ASP A 173 -17.97 -2.04 22.13
N GLU A 174 -17.16 -1.51 21.21
CA GLU A 174 -17.47 -0.27 20.46
C GLU A 174 -17.77 0.95 21.37
N GLN A 175 -17.33 0.96 22.63
CA GLN A 175 -17.60 2.03 23.60
C GLN A 175 -17.17 3.42 23.12
N TYR A 176 -16.15 3.48 22.25
CA TYR A 176 -15.60 4.69 21.65
C TYR A 176 -15.91 4.80 20.15
N GLU A 177 -16.84 4.03 19.60
CA GLU A 177 -17.23 4.13 18.18
C GLU A 177 -17.75 5.55 17.86
N PRO A 178 -17.20 6.26 16.85
CA PRO A 178 -17.58 7.64 16.55
C PRO A 178 -19.10 7.82 16.37
N GLY A 179 -19.71 8.62 17.23
CA GLY A 179 -21.14 8.95 17.16
C GLY A 179 -22.11 7.87 17.67
N LEU A 180 -21.65 6.68 18.02
CA LEU A 180 -22.50 5.56 18.47
C LEU A 180 -22.11 5.04 19.86
N GLY A 181 -20.82 4.97 20.18
CA GLY A 181 -20.32 4.42 21.43
C GLY A 181 -20.68 5.28 22.65
N LYS A 182 -20.99 4.68 23.80
CA LYS A 182 -21.42 5.43 25.00
C LYS A 182 -20.45 6.54 25.42
N ASN A 183 -19.15 6.36 25.16
CA ASN A 183 -18.10 7.32 25.47
C ASN A 183 -17.40 7.88 24.22
N TRP A 184 -18.06 7.84 23.06
CA TRP A 184 -17.46 8.30 21.80
C TRP A 184 -16.92 9.73 21.88
N THR A 185 -17.58 10.60 22.64
CA THR A 185 -17.18 12.00 22.84
C THR A 185 -15.89 12.17 23.63
N LEU A 186 -15.34 11.12 24.26
CA LEU A 186 -14.00 11.17 24.83
C LEU A 186 -12.92 11.05 23.76
N ALA A 187 -13.16 10.22 22.74
CA ALA A 187 -12.21 9.94 21.67
C ALA A 187 -12.33 10.89 20.48
N TRP A 188 -13.54 11.39 20.21
CA TRP A 188 -13.85 12.08 18.96
C TRP A 188 -14.53 13.43 19.15
N HIS A 189 -14.31 14.34 18.22
CA HIS A 189 -15.18 15.49 17.96
C HIS A 189 -15.92 15.26 16.65
N LEU A 190 -17.20 15.67 16.57
CA LEU A 190 -17.88 15.72 15.28
C LEU A 190 -17.22 16.82 14.44
N ALA A 191 -16.72 16.47 13.26
CA ALA A 191 -16.21 17.47 12.33
C ALA A 191 -17.41 18.32 11.87
N GLN A 192 -17.39 19.60 12.20
CA GLN A 192 -18.32 20.59 11.71
C GLN A 192 -17.58 21.43 10.66
N GLU A 193 -18.32 22.00 9.71
CA GLU A 193 -17.79 22.68 8.52
C GLU A 193 -16.76 23.80 8.81
N ILE A 194 -16.59 24.24 10.06
CA ILE A 194 -15.78 25.39 10.46
C ILE A 194 -14.72 25.06 11.55
N VAL A 195 -14.66 23.85 12.10
CA VAL A 195 -13.66 23.52 13.14
C VAL A 195 -12.56 22.65 12.53
N LEU A 196 -11.41 23.28 12.29
CA LEU A 196 -10.15 22.58 12.01
C LEU A 196 -9.88 21.63 13.18
N CYS A 197 -9.59 20.37 12.86
CA CYS A 197 -9.13 19.39 13.83
C CYS A 197 -7.72 19.81 14.32
N GLU A 198 -7.64 20.82 15.19
CA GLU A 198 -6.39 21.27 15.86
C GLU A 198 -6.11 20.47 17.14
#